data_AF-A0A2V9G970-F1
#
_entry.id   AF-A0A2V9G970-F1
#
_cell.length_a   1.000
_cell.length_b   1.000
_cell.length_c   1.000
_cell.angle_alpha   90.00
_cell.angle_beta   90.00
_cell.angle_gamma   90.00
#
_symmetry.space_group_name_H-M   'P 1'
#
loop_
_entity.id
_entity.type
_entity.pdbx_description
1 polymer ?
#
loop_
_entity_poly.entity_id
_entity_poly.type
_entity_poly.pdbx_seq_one_letter_code
_entity_poly.pdbx_strand_id
1 'polypeptide(L)'
;MRAAYNKDHINKQVRDDDPLPPAIRAEYATKYGALVEEGITDLQKSIQLKPDYDDAMAYLNLLYRRKADMVESADERASLKRQADDLVDKVKEIKQKRAEQTQQPS
;
A
#
# COMPACT_ATOMS: atom_id res chain seq x y z
N MET A 1 3.96 -2.92 -14.65
CA MET A 1 2.74 -2.33 -15.24
C MET A 1 3.07 -1.07 -16.03
N ARG A 2 3.37 0.06 -15.36
CA ARG A 2 3.72 1.34 -16.03
C ARG A 2 4.93 1.25 -16.95
N ALA A 3 6.04 0.66 -16.48
CA ALA A 3 7.24 0.50 -17.31
C ALA A 3 7.00 -0.34 -18.58
N ALA A 4 6.12 -1.35 -18.53
CA ALA A 4 5.75 -2.12 -19.71
C ALA A 4 4.91 -1.26 -20.67
N TYR A 5 3.89 -0.57 -20.15
CA TYR A 5 3.08 0.37 -20.92
C TYR A 5 3.93 1.45 -21.61
N ASN A 6 4.88 2.05 -20.89
CA ASN A 6 5.73 3.13 -21.41
C ASN A 6 6.68 2.68 -22.53
N LYS A 7 7.06 1.40 -22.59
CA LYS A 7 7.87 0.85 -23.69
C LYS A 7 7.11 0.88 -25.01
N ASP A 8 5.82 0.57 -24.96
CA ASP A 8 4.94 0.54 -26.14
C ASP A 8 4.32 1.93 -26.44
N HIS A 9 4.41 2.88 -25.50
CA HIS A 9 3.77 4.20 -25.56
C HIS A 9 4.76 5.34 -25.33
N ILE A 10 5.78 5.43 -26.19
CA ILE A 10 6.88 6.42 -26.08
C ILE A 10 6.36 7.87 -25.99
N ASN A 11 5.29 8.21 -26.69
CA ASN A 11 4.70 9.56 -26.69
C ASN A 11 3.62 9.78 -25.61
N LYS A 12 3.31 8.77 -24.78
CA LYS A 12 2.25 8.81 -23.75
C LYS A 12 2.71 8.11 -22.47
N GLN A 13 3.92 8.39 -22.01
CA GLN A 13 4.45 7.74 -20.82
C GLN A 13 3.72 8.17 -19.54
N VAL A 14 3.55 7.22 -18.62
CA VAL A 14 2.90 7.38 -17.32
C VAL A 14 3.98 7.32 -16.24
N ARG A 15 4.02 8.30 -15.33
CA ARG A 15 4.97 8.34 -14.22
C ARG A 15 4.57 7.32 -13.15
N ASP A 16 5.50 6.96 -12.29
CA ASP A 16 5.25 5.95 -11.24
C ASP A 16 4.09 6.31 -10.30
N ASP A 17 3.90 7.62 -10.04
CA ASP A 17 2.83 8.11 -9.16
C ASP A 17 1.52 8.41 -9.91
N ASP A 18 1.50 8.41 -11.24
CA ASP A 18 0.31 8.64 -12.04
C ASP A 18 -0.62 7.41 -11.99
N PRO A 19 -1.95 7.58 -12.11
CA PRO A 19 -2.87 6.45 -12.17
C PRO A 19 -2.54 5.51 -13.33
N LEU A 20 -2.79 4.21 -13.14
CA LEU A 20 -2.62 3.24 -14.23
C LEU A 20 -3.58 3.57 -15.38
N PRO A 21 -3.15 3.38 -16.65
CA PRO A 21 -4.03 3.46 -17.81
C PRO A 21 -5.27 2.56 -17.62
N PRO A 22 -6.48 2.98 -18.05
CA PRO A 22 -7.73 2.27 -17.76
C PRO A 22 -7.72 0.77 -18.09
N ALA A 23 -7.20 0.38 -19.26
CA ALA A 23 -7.14 -1.02 -19.68
C ALA A 23 -6.22 -1.86 -18.76
N ILE A 24 -5.04 -1.33 -18.44
CA ILE A 24 -4.06 -2.00 -17.56
C ILE A 24 -4.59 -2.08 -16.13
N ARG A 25 -5.26 -1.01 -15.66
CA ARG A 25 -5.92 -0.98 -14.36
C ARG A 25 -7.01 -2.05 -14.25
N ALA A 26 -7.89 -2.14 -15.25
CA ALA A 26 -8.95 -3.12 -15.29
C ALA A 26 -8.40 -4.56 -15.27
N GLU A 27 -7.42 -4.86 -16.13
CA GLU A 27 -6.76 -6.18 -16.14
C GLU A 27 -6.12 -6.50 -14.77
N TYR A 28 -5.42 -5.52 -14.18
CA TYR A 28 -4.78 -5.69 -12.88
C TYR A 28 -5.79 -5.95 -11.76
N ALA A 29 -6.89 -5.18 -11.74
CA ALA A 29 -7.97 -5.34 -10.78
C ALA A 29 -8.67 -6.70 -10.93
N THR A 30 -8.94 -7.15 -12.15
CA THR A 30 -9.52 -8.49 -12.40
C THR A 30 -8.60 -9.61 -11.93
N LYS A 31 -7.30 -9.50 -12.23
CA LYS A 31 -6.35 -10.59 -11.95
C LYS A 31 -5.98 -10.71 -10.47
N TYR A 32 -5.88 -9.59 -9.75
CA TYR A 32 -5.33 -9.57 -8.39
C TYR A 32 -6.25 -8.94 -7.35
N GLY A 33 -7.40 -8.39 -7.75
CA GLY A 33 -8.29 -7.65 -6.84
C GLY A 33 -8.71 -8.47 -5.62
N ALA A 34 -9.18 -9.71 -5.83
CA ALA A 34 -9.60 -10.59 -4.75
C ALA A 34 -8.47 -10.87 -3.74
N LEU A 35 -7.26 -11.17 -4.24
CA LEU A 35 -6.09 -11.44 -3.41
C LEU A 35 -5.65 -10.22 -2.59
N VAL A 36 -5.74 -9.02 -3.19
CA VAL A 36 -5.41 -7.77 -2.48
C VAL A 36 -6.44 -7.48 -1.38
N GLU A 37 -7.74 -7.68 -1.64
CA GLU A 37 -8.80 -7.50 -0.63
C GLU A 37 -8.66 -8.48 0.55
N GLU A 38 -8.40 -9.75 0.26
CA GLU A 38 -8.18 -10.77 1.27
C GLU A 38 -6.97 -10.41 2.15
N GLY A 39 -5.84 -10.08 1.53
CA GLY A 39 -4.63 -9.67 2.25
C GLY A 39 -4.82 -8.41 3.10
N ILE A 40 -5.60 -7.43 2.62
CA ILE A 40 -5.94 -6.24 3.42
C ILE A 40 -6.74 -6.65 4.66
N THR A 41 -7.76 -7.48 4.47
CA THR A 41 -8.63 -7.96 5.56
C THR A 41 -7.83 -8.71 6.63
N ASP A 42 -6.97 -9.64 6.22
CA ASP A 42 -6.17 -10.46 7.13
C ASP A 42 -5.12 -9.64 7.90
N LEU A 43 -4.48 -8.68 7.24
CA LEU A 43 -3.52 -7.80 7.89
C LEU A 43 -4.20 -6.82 8.86
N GLN A 44 -5.36 -6.28 8.50
CA GLN A 44 -6.17 -5.47 9.42
C GLN A 44 -6.53 -6.27 10.67
N LYS A 45 -6.97 -7.52 10.51
CA LYS A 45 -7.25 -8.41 11.64
C LYS A 45 -6.00 -8.70 12.48
N SER A 46 -4.85 -8.92 11.84
CA SER A 46 -3.58 -9.12 12.53
C SER A 46 -3.17 -7.91 13.38
N ILE A 47 -3.38 -6.69 12.88
CA ILE A 47 -3.11 -5.45 13.61
C ILE A 47 -4.12 -5.25 14.76
N GLN A 48 -5.38 -5.64 14.58
CA GLN A 48 -6.37 -5.62 15.66
C GLN A 48 -5.97 -6.55 16.82
N LEU A 49 -5.44 -7.74 16.50
CA LEU A 49 -4.98 -8.70 17.50
C LEU A 49 -3.66 -8.28 18.16
N LYS A 50 -2.76 -7.63 17.41
CA LYS A 50 -1.47 -7.14 17.88
C LYS A 50 -1.24 -5.71 17.37
N PRO A 51 -1.62 -4.69 18.17
CA PRO A 51 -1.55 -3.29 17.75
C PRO A 51 -0.15 -2.76 17.45
N ASP A 52 0.89 -3.42 17.96
CA ASP A 52 2.29 -3.09 17.68
C ASP A 52 2.90 -3.97 16.58
N TYR A 53 2.11 -4.69 15.78
CA TYR A 53 2.62 -5.58 14.72
C TYR A 53 3.09 -4.79 13.49
N ASP A 54 4.28 -4.20 13.61
CA ASP A 54 4.89 -3.34 12.59
C ASP A 54 5.08 -4.02 11.24
N ASP A 55 5.41 -5.31 11.20
CA ASP A 55 5.50 -6.05 9.93
C ASP A 55 4.15 -6.12 9.22
N ALA A 56 3.05 -6.39 9.94
CA ALA A 56 1.71 -6.42 9.38
C ALA A 56 1.30 -5.04 8.83
N MET A 57 1.65 -3.97 9.55
CA MET A 57 1.44 -2.59 9.08
C MET A 57 2.25 -2.27 7.81
N ALA A 58 3.51 -2.71 7.76
CA ALA A 58 4.37 -2.50 6.60
C ALA A 58 3.80 -3.19 5.35
N TYR A 59 3.33 -4.44 5.48
CA TYR A 59 2.67 -5.15 4.38
C TYR A 59 1.31 -4.54 4.00
N LEU A 60 0.53 -4.06 4.98
CA LEU A 60 -0.76 -3.43 4.72
C LEU A 60 -0.58 -2.12 3.92
N ASN A 61 0.46 -1.34 4.23
CA ASN A 61 0.83 -0.17 3.41
C ASN A 61 1.11 -0.56 1.95
N LEU A 62 1.83 -1.65 1.70
CA LEU A 62 2.08 -2.10 0.33
C LEU A 62 0.78 -2.49 -0.38
N LEU A 63 -0.14 -3.19 0.30
CA LEU A 63 -1.42 -3.58 -0.28
C LEU A 63 -2.33 -2.39 -0.55
N TYR A 64 -2.38 -1.38 0.33
CA TYR A 64 -3.12 -0.15 0.04
C TYR A 64 -2.59 0.59 -1.20
N ARG A 65 -1.27 0.60 -1.42
CA ARG A 65 -0.70 1.15 -2.66
C ARG A 65 -1.08 0.33 -3.89
N ARG A 66 -1.17 -1.00 -3.77
CA ARG A 66 -1.69 -1.86 -4.85
C ARG A 66 -3.17 -1.62 -5.12
N LYS A 67 -3.98 -1.48 -4.08
CA LYS A 67 -5.40 -1.17 -4.20
C LYS A 67 -5.61 0.22 -4.83
N ALA A 68 -4.77 1.20 -4.50
CA ALA A 68 -4.78 2.53 -5.10
C ALA A 68 -4.50 2.50 -6.62
N ASP A 69 -3.78 1.49 -7.10
CA ASP A 69 -3.55 1.26 -8.53
C ASP A 69 -4.73 0.58 -9.25
N MET A 70 -5.70 0.04 -8.51
CA MET A 70 -6.88 -0.67 -9.04
C MET A 70 -8.12 0.23 -9.19
N VAL A 71 -8.20 1.30 -8.40
CA VAL A 71 -9.39 2.16 -8.32
C VAL A 71 -9.40 3.24 -9.40
N GLU A 72 -10.59 3.55 -9.90
CA GLU A 72 -10.77 4.63 -10.89
C GLU A 72 -10.93 6.01 -10.23
N SER A 73 -11.55 6.05 -9.05
CA SER A 73 -11.78 7.28 -8.31
C SER A 73 -10.48 7.89 -7.83
N ALA A 74 -10.24 9.16 -8.19
CA ALA A 74 -9.08 9.90 -7.71
C ALA A 74 -9.11 10.11 -6.19
N ASP A 75 -10.30 10.31 -5.62
CA ASP A 75 -10.49 10.50 -4.19
C ASP A 75 -10.22 9.20 -3.42
N GLU A 76 -10.72 8.06 -3.94
CA GLU A 76 -10.48 6.74 -3.35
C GLU A 76 -8.98 6.41 -3.41
N ARG A 77 -8.33 6.68 -4.55
CA ARG A 77 -6.89 6.52 -4.72
C ARG A 77 -6.10 7.34 -3.71
N ALA A 78 -6.45 8.61 -3.54
CA ALA A 78 -5.80 9.50 -2.59
C ALA A 78 -6.00 9.03 -1.14
N SER A 79 -7.20 8.55 -0.80
CA SER A 79 -7.50 7.98 0.52
C SER A 79 -6.65 6.74 0.82
N LEU A 80 -6.52 5.82 -0.13
CA LEU A 80 -5.71 4.61 0.02
C LEU A 80 -4.22 4.93 0.18
N LYS A 81 -3.71 5.90 -0.59
CA LYS A 81 -2.33 6.37 -0.43
C LYS A 81 -2.09 6.97 0.96
N ARG A 82 -3.01 7.80 1.45
CA ARG A 82 -2.93 8.37 2.80
C ARG A 82 -2.92 7.29 3.88
N GLN A 83 -3.80 6.30 3.79
CA GLN A 83 -3.80 5.16 4.73
C GLN A 83 -2.47 4.40 4.72
N ALA A 84 -1.86 4.25 3.54
CA ALA A 84 -0.52 3.67 3.40
C ALA A 84 0.56 4.53 4.08
N ASP A 85 0.54 5.85 3.89
CA ASP A 85 1.49 6.78 4.51
C ASP A 85 1.33 6.79 6.05
N ASP A 86 0.10 6.81 6.57
CA ASP A 86 -0.18 6.77 8.01
C ASP A 86 0.39 5.51 8.68
N LEU A 87 0.35 4.36 7.98
CA LEU A 87 0.95 3.12 8.47
C LEU A 87 2.46 3.19 8.55
N VAL A 88 3.11 3.86 7.58
CA VAL A 88 4.56 4.05 7.58
C VAL A 88 4.97 4.87 8.81
N ASP A 89 4.21 5.91 9.13
CA ASP A 89 4.50 6.74 10.30
C ASP A 89 4.26 5.98 11.62
N LYS A 90 3.18 5.20 11.73
CA LYS A 90 2.96 4.31 12.88
C LYS A 90 4.09 3.30 13.08
N VAL A 91 4.59 2.70 12.00
CA VAL A 91 5.73 1.76 12.06
C VAL A 91 6.99 2.45 12.58
N LYS A 92 7.28 3.69 12.14
CA LYS A 92 8.41 4.47 12.65
C LYS A 92 8.27 4.71 14.16
N GLU A 93 7.09 5.14 14.61
CA GLU A 93 6.82 5.37 16.04
C GLU A 93 7.00 4.10 16.88
N ILE A 94 6.48 2.96 16.41
CA ILE A 94 6.63 1.67 17.10
C ILE A 94 8.10 1.31 17.23
N LYS A 95 8.88 1.45 16.15
CA LYS A 95 10.32 1.14 16.16
C LYS A 95 11.11 2.07 17.08
N GLN A 96 10.75 3.36 17.12
CA GLN A 96 11.35 4.33 18.06
C GLN A 96 11.07 3.94 19.51
N LYS A 97 9.80 3.68 19.86
CA LYS A 97 9.42 3.27 21.23
C LYS A 97 10.14 2.00 21.68
N ARG A 98 10.25 0.99 20.81
CA ARG A 98 11.00 -0.24 21.12
C ARG A 98 12.49 0.04 21.35
N ALA A 99 13.10 0.91 20.53
CA ALA A 99 14.50 1.27 20.69
C ALA A 99 14.75 1.99 22.03
N GLU A 100 13.87 2.90 22.43
CA GLU A 100 13.93 3.61 23.72
C GLU A 100 13.77 2.66 24.91
N GLN A 101 12.81 1.72 24.83
CA GLN A 101 12.61 0.69 25.87
C GLN A 101 13.81 -0.25 26.04
N THR A 102 14.55 -0.51 24.97
CA THR A 102 15.73 -1.38 25.01
C THR A 102 16.97 -0.64 25.55
N GLN A 103 16.95 0.70 25.57
CA GLN A 103 18.08 1.55 25.97
C GLN A 103 18.00 2.08 27.40
N GLN A 104 16.91 1.85 28.14
CA GLN A 104 16.84 2.14 29.57
C GLN A 104 17.34 0.92 30.37
N PRO A 105 18.60 0.90 30.85
CA PRO A 105 18.99 -0.05 31.89
C PRO A 105 18.22 0.27 33.18
N SER A 106 17.79 -0.78 33.89
CA SER A 106 17.15 -0.69 35.21
C SER A 106 18.02 0.00 36.25
#